data_AF-I3U7V1-F1
#
_entry.id   AF-I3U7V1-F1
#
_cell.length_a   1.000
_cell.length_b   1.000
_cell.length_c   1.000
_cell.angle_alpha   90.00
_cell.angle_beta   90.00
_cell.angle_gamma   90.00
#
_symmetry.space_group_name_H-M   'P 1'
#
loop_
_entity.id
_entity.type
_entity.pdbx_description
1 polymer ?
#
loop_
_entity_poly.entity_id
_entity_poly.type
_entity_poly.pdbx_seq_one_letter_code
_entity_poly.pdbx_strand_id
1 'polypeptide(L)'
;MLKLVGAAYLLYMAWQAWRAPPVFASGQTAPSRRSDLQFYRRGILMSATNPKLSIFFLAFLPQFARPEAGSVTQQLLMLSAIFIICALLVFNLVAAFSSFVGRYLKQSALAQHVLNKLAAVVFVGLAVKLATSSK
;
A
#
# COMPACT_ATOMS: atom_id res chain seq x y z
N MET A 1 -6.52 -9.06 -23.34
CA MET A 1 -5.07 -8.75 -23.39
C MET A 1 -4.54 -8.19 -22.07
N LEU A 2 -5.09 -7.10 -21.51
CA LEU A 2 -4.62 -6.54 -20.23
C LEU A 2 -4.61 -7.55 -19.05
N LYS A 3 -5.65 -8.39 -18.94
CA LYS A 3 -5.75 -9.44 -17.90
C LYS A 3 -4.62 -10.47 -17.98
N LEU A 4 -4.29 -10.92 -19.19
CA LEU A 4 -3.22 -11.90 -19.42
C LEU A 4 -1.84 -11.30 -19.12
N VAL A 5 -1.60 -10.05 -19.55
CA VAL A 5 -0.37 -9.33 -19.22
C VAL A 5 -0.24 -9.14 -17.71
N GLY A 6 -1.32 -8.75 -17.03
CA GLY A 6 -1.35 -8.62 -15.57
C GLY A 6 -1.10 -9.96 -14.86
N ALA A 7 -1.69 -11.06 -15.34
CA ALA A 7 -1.48 -12.39 -14.79
C ALA A 7 -0.02 -12.85 -14.97
N ALA A 8 0.57 -12.63 -16.15
CA ALA A 8 1.98 -12.92 -16.40
C ALA A 8 2.90 -12.11 -15.50
N TYR A 9 2.61 -10.83 -15.27
CA TYR A 9 3.36 -9.98 -14.34
C TYR A 9 3.26 -10.48 -12.89
N LEU A 10 2.07 -10.91 -12.45
CA LEU A 10 1.90 -11.49 -11.11
C LEU A 10 2.66 -12.80 -10.94
N LEU A 11 2.70 -13.67 -11.97
CA LEU A 11 3.53 -14.88 -11.96
C LEU A 11 5.02 -14.55 -11.91
N TYR A 12 5.45 -13.53 -12.64
CA TYR A 12 6.83 -13.03 -12.57
C TYR A 12 7.19 -12.51 -11.17
N MET A 13 6.30 -11.77 -10.52
CA MET A 13 6.47 -11.33 -9.13
C MET A 13 6.48 -12.50 -8.14
N ALA A 14 5.64 -13.51 -8.35
CA ALA A 14 5.63 -14.72 -7.54
C ALA A 14 6.97 -15.48 -7.64
N TRP A 15 7.52 -15.60 -8.84
CA TRP A 15 8.81 -16.24 -9.08
C TRP A 15 9.96 -15.49 -8.40
N GLN A 16 9.98 -14.16 -8.49
CA GLN A 16 10.95 -13.33 -7.78
C GLN A 16 10.84 -13.52 -6.27
N ALA A 17 9.63 -13.49 -5.71
CA ALA A 17 9.41 -13.72 -4.28
C ALA A 17 9.88 -15.13 -3.85
N TRP A 18 9.59 -16.16 -4.65
CA TRP A 18 9.99 -17.54 -4.33
C TRP A 18 11.51 -17.74 -4.27
N ARG A 19 12.25 -17.03 -5.14
CA ARG A 19 13.72 -17.09 -5.23
C ARG A 19 14.44 -16.03 -4.39
N ALA A 20 13.72 -15.11 -3.78
CA ALA A 20 14.33 -14.01 -3.04
C ALA A 20 15.15 -14.56 -1.85
N PRO A 21 16.47 -14.27 -1.77
CA PRO A 21 17.26 -14.61 -0.61
C PRO A 21 16.83 -13.79 0.61
N PRO A 22 17.16 -14.22 1.84
CA PRO A 22 16.92 -13.42 3.03
C PRO A 22 17.68 -12.09 2.92
N VAL A 23 16.94 -11.00 2.70
CA VAL A 23 17.46 -9.65 2.42
C VAL A 23 18.36 -9.14 3.54
N PHE A 24 18.08 -9.55 4.78
CA PHE A 24 18.84 -9.08 5.96
C PHE A 24 20.01 -9.98 6.36
N ALA A 25 20.19 -11.15 5.72
CA ALA A 25 21.34 -12.02 5.98
C ALA A 25 22.58 -11.59 5.18
N SER A 26 22.39 -10.97 4.02
CA SER A 26 23.45 -10.25 3.32
C SER A 26 23.63 -8.89 3.99
N GLY A 27 24.80 -8.61 4.57
CA GLY A 27 25.17 -7.34 5.20
C GLY A 27 25.24 -6.15 4.23
N GLN A 28 24.20 -5.96 3.40
CA GLN A 28 24.04 -4.82 2.52
C GLN A 28 23.91 -3.58 3.41
N THR A 29 24.88 -2.68 3.25
CA THR A 29 24.89 -1.36 3.84
C THR A 29 23.56 -0.68 3.54
N ALA A 30 22.87 -0.23 4.60
CA ALA A 30 21.63 0.52 4.44
C ALA A 30 21.87 1.67 3.45
N PRO A 31 20.97 1.90 2.48
CA PRO A 31 21.09 3.05 1.59
C PRO A 31 21.23 4.31 2.46
N SER A 32 22.05 5.25 2.01
CA SER A 32 22.37 6.50 2.72
C SER A 32 21.16 7.05 3.46
N ARG A 33 21.32 7.39 4.75
CA ARG A 33 20.24 7.91 5.62
C ARG A 33 19.62 9.14 4.94
N ARG A 34 18.60 8.94 4.10
CA ARG A 34 17.71 10.02 3.68
C ARG A 34 17.09 10.56 4.94
N SER A 35 17.06 11.88 5.09
CA SER A 35 16.44 12.48 6.27
C SER A 35 14.94 12.14 6.28
N ASP A 36 14.37 12.00 7.47
CA ASP A 36 12.94 11.70 7.64
C ASP A 36 12.07 12.73 6.90
N LEU A 37 12.54 13.97 6.79
CA LEU A 37 11.90 15.03 6.03
C LEU A 37 11.82 14.75 4.52
N GLN A 38 12.83 14.11 3.92
CA GLN A 38 12.78 13.72 2.51
C GLN A 38 11.73 12.63 2.25
N PHE A 39 11.61 11.66 3.15
CA PHE A 39 10.56 10.63 3.06
C PHE A 39 9.17 11.24 3.21
N TYR A 40 9.00 12.13 4.19
CA TYR A 40 7.73 12.83 4.41
C TYR A 40 7.32 13.66 3.20
N ARG A 41 8.24 14.48 2.65
CA ARG A 41 7.98 15.28 1.43
C ARG A 41 7.64 14.41 0.23
N ARG A 42 8.36 13.30 0.04
CA ARG A 42 8.07 12.36 -1.05
C ARG A 42 6.70 11.71 -0.89
N GLY A 43 6.32 11.34 0.34
CA GLY A 43 5.00 10.80 0.64
C GLY A 43 3.88 11.79 0.36
N ILE A 44 4.03 13.04 0.80
CA ILE A 44 3.07 14.13 0.50
C ILE A 44 2.96 14.32 -1.00
N LEU A 45 4.08 14.48 -1.70
CA LEU A 45 4.07 14.75 -3.13
C LEU A 45 3.44 13.59 -3.92
N MET A 46 3.78 12.34 -3.56
CA MET A 46 3.20 11.15 -4.18
C MET A 46 1.70 11.04 -3.93
N SER A 47 1.23 11.43 -2.74
CA SER A 47 -0.20 11.43 -2.40
C SER A 47 -0.95 12.56 -3.11
N ALA A 48 -0.39 13.77 -3.13
CA ALA A 48 -0.98 14.94 -3.79
C ALA A 48 -1.04 14.77 -5.31
N THR A 49 -0.03 14.12 -5.90
CA THR A 49 0.04 13.85 -7.34
C THR A 49 -0.76 12.60 -7.74
N ASN A 50 -1.47 11.95 -6.83
CA ASN A 50 -2.28 10.77 -7.13
C ASN A 50 -3.69 11.18 -7.58
N PRO A 51 -3.97 11.28 -8.90
CA PRO A 51 -5.29 11.73 -9.38
C PRO A 51 -6.40 10.78 -8.98
N LYS A 52 -6.09 9.50 -8.72
CA LYS A 52 -7.08 8.50 -8.33
C LYS A 52 -7.74 8.86 -7.00
N LEU A 53 -6.95 9.35 -6.04
CA LEU A 53 -7.44 9.75 -4.73
C LEU A 53 -8.35 10.98 -4.85
N SER A 54 -7.89 12.00 -5.56
CA SER A 54 -8.64 13.25 -5.77
C SER A 54 -9.96 13.02 -6.51
N ILE A 55 -9.95 12.22 -7.58
CA ILE A 55 -11.15 11.87 -8.34
C ILE A 55 -12.12 11.07 -7.47
N PHE A 56 -11.63 10.10 -6.68
CA PHE A 56 -12.46 9.35 -5.74
C PHE A 56 -13.17 10.28 -4.76
N PHE A 57 -12.43 11.21 -4.15
CA PHE A 57 -13.02 12.18 -3.24
C PHE A 57 -14.03 13.10 -3.89
N LEU A 58 -13.72 13.68 -5.05
CA LEU A 58 -14.66 14.51 -5.79
C LEU A 58 -15.93 13.76 -6.18
N ALA A 59 -15.83 12.45 -6.45
CA ALA A 59 -16.97 11.63 -6.80
C ALA A 59 -17.80 11.19 -5.57
N PHE A 60 -17.16 10.85 -4.45
CA PHE A 60 -17.82 10.27 -3.27
C PHE A 60 -18.17 11.27 -2.18
N LEU A 61 -17.30 12.21 -1.82
CA LEU A 61 -17.54 13.14 -0.69
C LEU A 61 -18.83 13.97 -0.86
N PRO A 62 -19.12 14.56 -2.03
CA PRO A 62 -20.34 15.33 -2.23
C PRO A 62 -21.63 14.54 -2.02
N GLN A 63 -21.59 13.21 -2.21
CA GLN A 63 -22.75 12.34 -2.02
C GLN A 63 -23.19 12.26 -0.54
N PHE A 64 -22.29 12.60 0.39
CA PHE A 64 -22.58 12.61 1.82
C PHE A 64 -22.99 14.00 2.33
N ALA A 65 -22.84 15.05 1.51
CA ALA A 65 -23.26 16.39 1.88
C ALA A 65 -24.77 16.56 1.65
N ARG A 66 -25.45 17.20 2.60
CA ARG A 66 -26.87 17.54 2.51
C ARG A 66 -27.01 19.05 2.31
N PRO A 67 -27.41 19.51 1.11
CA PRO A 67 -27.58 20.94 0.83
C PRO A 67 -28.57 21.63 1.78
N GLU A 68 -29.57 20.89 2.26
CA GLU A 68 -30.61 21.37 3.17
C GLU A 68 -30.10 21.60 4.61
N ALA A 69 -28.95 21.03 4.97
CA ALA A 69 -28.39 21.09 6.32
C ALA A 69 -27.31 22.18 6.50
N GLY A 70 -27.16 23.09 5.54
CA GLY A 70 -26.23 24.22 5.60
C GLY A 70 -25.19 24.26 4.47
N SER A 71 -24.08 24.97 4.69
CA SER A 71 -23.05 25.14 3.65
C SER A 71 -22.38 23.81 3.29
N VAL A 72 -22.59 23.36 2.05
CA VAL A 72 -21.97 22.16 1.48
C VAL A 72 -20.44 22.22 1.61
N THR A 73 -19.82 23.38 1.41
CA THR A 73 -18.37 23.55 1.55
C THR A 73 -17.88 23.24 2.96
N GLN A 74 -18.60 23.69 4.00
CA GLN A 74 -18.23 23.40 5.38
C GLN A 74 -18.38 21.92 5.73
N GLN A 75 -19.45 21.28 5.26
CA GLN A 75 -19.66 19.84 5.44
C GLN A 75 -18.55 19.03 4.75
N LEU A 76 -18.16 19.41 3.53
CA LEU A 76 -17.07 18.77 2.80
C LEU A 76 -15.72 18.92 3.50
N LEU A 77 -15.40 20.10 4.03
CA LEU A 77 -14.19 20.33 4.82
C LEU A 77 -14.18 19.46 6.08
N MET A 78 -15.31 19.38 6.79
CA MET A 78 -15.45 18.56 8.00
C MET A 78 -15.30 17.06 7.69
N LEU A 79 -15.98 16.54 6.67
CA LEU A 79 -15.84 15.13 6.28
C LEU A 79 -14.42 14.81 5.81
N SER A 80 -13.78 15.73 5.09
CA SER A 80 -12.38 15.57 4.68
C SER A 80 -11.44 15.52 5.88
N ALA A 81 -11.66 16.37 6.88
CA ALA A 81 -10.88 16.35 8.13
C ALA A 81 -11.05 15.03 8.89
N ILE A 82 -12.28 14.54 9.03
CA ILE A 82 -12.57 13.24 9.66
C ILE A 82 -11.86 12.12 8.90
N PHE A 83 -11.96 12.10 7.57
CA PHE A 83 -11.27 11.11 6.75
C PHE A 83 -9.75 11.14 6.99
N ILE A 84 -9.15 12.33 7.00
CA ILE A 84 -7.70 12.49 7.21
C ILE A 84 -7.30 11.93 8.57
N ILE A 85 -8.07 12.20 9.63
CA ILE A 85 -7.80 11.66 10.98
C ILE A 85 -7.88 10.13 10.95
N CYS A 86 -8.93 9.54 10.37
CA CYS A 86 -9.05 8.09 10.25
C CYS A 86 -7.90 7.48 9.44
N ALA A 87 -7.52 8.10 8.32
CA ALA A 87 -6.41 7.65 7.49
C ALA A 87 -5.09 7.71 8.27
N LEU A 88 -4.82 8.79 8.99
CA LEU A 88 -3.64 8.92 9.84
C LEU A 88 -3.60 7.83 10.90
N LEU A 89 -4.70 7.56 11.60
CA LEU A 89 -4.77 6.50 12.62
C LEU A 89 -4.47 5.13 12.02
N VAL A 90 -5.11 4.78 10.92
CA VAL A 90 -4.91 3.49 10.24
C VAL A 90 -3.48 3.35 9.74
N PHE A 91 -2.93 4.37 9.06
CA PHE A 91 -1.56 4.30 8.54
C PHE A 91 -0.52 4.25 9.65
N ASN A 92 -0.70 4.97 10.75
CA ASN A 92 0.20 4.89 11.90
C ASN A 92 0.14 3.50 12.56
N LEU A 93 -1.05 2.90 12.70
CA LEU A 93 -1.19 1.55 13.23
C LEU A 93 -0.49 0.51 12.35
N VAL A 94 -0.68 0.60 11.03
CA VAL A 94 -0.01 -0.26 10.05
C VAL A 94 1.50 -0.05 10.08
N ALA A 95 1.98 1.20 10.19
CA ALA A 95 3.41 1.52 10.26
C ALA A 95 4.05 0.99 11.54
N ALA A 96 3.38 1.14 12.69
CA ALA A 96 3.83 0.61 13.97
C ALA A 96 3.89 -0.93 13.95
N PHE A 97 2.84 -1.59 13.43
CA PHE A 97 2.81 -3.04 13.28
C PHE A 97 3.89 -3.54 12.31
N SER A 98 4.07 -2.86 11.18
CA SER A 98 5.11 -3.19 10.20
C SER A 98 6.53 -3.03 10.79
N SER A 99 6.73 -2.02 11.64
CA SER A 99 8.00 -1.81 12.36
C SER A 99 8.25 -2.88 13.43
N PHE A 100 7.21 -3.35 14.10
CA PHE A 100 7.28 -4.47 15.03
C PHE A 100 7.65 -5.77 14.28
N VAL A 101 6.84 -6.18 13.30
CA VAL A 101 7.08 -7.40 12.51
C VAL A 101 8.41 -7.35 11.76
N GLY A 102 8.78 -6.18 11.23
CA GLY A 102 10.05 -5.97 10.54
C GLY A 102 11.27 -6.22 11.43
N ARG A 103 11.20 -5.94 12.75
CA ARG A 103 12.28 -6.26 13.69
C ARG A 103 12.46 -7.77 13.86
N TYR A 104 11.37 -8.53 13.99
CA TYR A 104 11.43 -10.00 14.09
C TYR A 104 11.88 -10.64 12.78
N LEU A 105 11.41 -10.15 11.63
CA LEU A 105 11.84 -10.63 10.31
C LEU A 105 13.35 -10.44 10.11
N LYS A 106 13.90 -9.29 10.52
CA LYS A 106 15.34 -9.01 10.42
C LYS A 106 16.20 -10.01 11.21
N GLN A 107 15.68 -10.58 12.28
CA GLN A 107 16.42 -11.48 13.16
C GLN A 107 16.36 -12.96 12.74
N SER A 108 15.43 -13.34 11.85
CA SER A 108 15.26 -14.74 11.44
C SER A 108 15.22 -14.92 9.93
N ALA A 109 16.21 -15.65 9.40
CA ALA A 109 16.26 -16.05 7.99
C ALA A 109 15.08 -16.98 7.61
N LEU A 110 14.64 -17.82 8.55
CA LEU A 110 13.49 -18.71 8.34
C LEU A 110 12.19 -17.91 8.22
N ALA A 111 12.01 -16.88 9.06
CA ALA A 111 10.83 -16.01 8.98
C ALA A 111 10.75 -15.25 7.64
N GLN A 112 11.88 -14.75 7.14
CA GLN A 112 11.96 -14.13 5.80
C GLN A 112 11.65 -15.15 4.69
N HIS A 113 12.16 -16.37 4.81
CA HIS A 113 11.89 -17.41 3.83
C HIS A 113 10.40 -17.76 3.79
N VAL A 114 9.76 -17.96 4.95
CA VAL A 114 8.32 -18.23 5.04
C VAL A 114 7.51 -17.08 4.46
N LEU A 115 7.85 -15.83 4.79
CA LEU A 115 7.16 -14.66 4.23
C LEU A 115 7.26 -14.61 2.70
N ASN A 116 8.45 -14.87 2.15
CA ASN A 116 8.69 -14.93 0.71
C ASN A 116 7.86 -16.02 0.03
N LYS A 117 7.73 -17.20 0.65
CA LYS A 117 6.89 -18.30 0.14
C LYS A 117 5.41 -17.95 0.21
N LEU A 118 4.94 -17.37 1.31
CA LEU A 118 3.55 -16.91 1.44
C LEU A 118 3.21 -15.85 0.39
N ALA A 119 4.09 -14.86 0.19
CA ALA A 119 3.91 -13.84 -0.84
C ALA A 119 3.83 -14.46 -2.25
N ALA A 120 4.69 -15.43 -2.56
CA ALA A 120 4.64 -16.15 -3.83
C ALA A 120 3.31 -16.90 -4.03
N VAL A 121 2.81 -17.59 -3.00
CA VAL A 121 1.51 -18.28 -3.03
C VAL A 121 0.37 -17.28 -3.28
N VAL A 122 0.39 -16.14 -2.59
CA VAL A 122 -0.61 -15.07 -2.78
C VAL A 122 -0.57 -14.54 -4.21
N PHE A 123 0.62 -14.25 -4.75
CA PHE A 123 0.75 -13.75 -6.13
C PHE A 123 0.29 -14.78 -7.17
N VAL A 124 0.59 -16.07 -6.99
CA VAL A 124 0.06 -17.14 -7.85
C VAL A 124 -1.47 -17.18 -7.75
N GLY A 125 -2.03 -17.15 -6.54
CA GLY A 125 -3.47 -17.13 -6.32
C GLY A 125 -4.15 -15.94 -7.00
N LEU A 126 -3.56 -14.75 -6.90
CA LEU A 126 -4.03 -13.55 -7.59
C LEU A 126 -3.88 -13.65 -9.11
N ALA A 127 -2.80 -14.26 -9.62
CA ALA A 127 -2.61 -14.47 -11.05
C ALA A 127 -3.68 -15.41 -11.63
N VAL A 128 -3.94 -16.53 -10.94
CA VAL A 128 -4.99 -17.49 -11.32
C VAL A 128 -6.36 -16.81 -11.27
N LYS A 129 -6.66 -16.08 -10.19
CA LYS A 129 -7.91 -15.32 -10.08
C LYS A 129 -8.04 -14.30 -11.22
N LEU A 130 -6.99 -13.56 -11.55
CA LEU A 130 -7.01 -12.55 -12.61
C LEU A 130 -7.18 -13.18 -14.01
N ALA A 131 -6.54 -14.32 -14.24
CA ALA A 131 -6.66 -15.08 -15.49
C ALA A 131 -8.05 -15.71 -15.66
N THR A 132 -8.66 -16.17 -14.57
CA THR A 132 -10.01 -16.78 -14.57
C THR A 132 -11.15 -15.77 -14.40
N SER A 133 -10.85 -14.52 -14.03
CA SER A 133 -11.84 -13.45 -13.85
C SER A 133 -12.48 -13.03 -15.18
N SER A 134 -13.54 -13.75 -15.56
CA SER A 134 -14.44 -13.36 -16.64
C SER A 134 -15.51 -12.39 -16.15
N LYS A 135 -15.09 -11.13 -16.03
CA LYS A 135 -15.79 -9.88 -16.39
C LYS A 135 -14.87 -8.73 -16.00
#